data_AF-A0AA43KD62-F1
#
_entry.id   AF-A0AA43KD62-F1
#
_cell.length_a   1.000
_cell.length_b   1.000
_cell.length_c   1.000
_cell.angle_alpha   90.00
_cell.angle_beta   90.00
_cell.angle_gamma   90.00
#
_symmetry.space_group_name_H-M   'P 1'
#
loop_
_entity.id
_entity.type
_entity.pdbx_description
1 polymer ?
#
loop_
_entity_poly.entity_id
_entity_poly.type
_entity_poly.pdbx_seq_one_letter_code
_entity_poly.pdbx_strand_id
1 'polypeptide(L)'
;MREPQNFCCSFEQFYHTISPKVKDNLTHEQLQAIKIAYESTNHRQPHSLEMKVSLPIPGLRFYIVLLAGKESRAKKRLRYDKTVYPLRNPVNILFLLLLVIIFLISTFTILNLVLSSFSCIPSSPYPTSIPWINNQSDCERTNRNWYDGKCWDAEHNPTF
;
A
#
# COMPACT_ATOMS: atom_id res chain seq x y z
N MET A 1 16.69 4.86 -30.45
CA MET A 1 15.82 3.66 -30.46
C MET A 1 16.66 2.51 -30.96
N ARG A 2 16.98 1.52 -30.11
CA ARG A 2 17.90 0.41 -30.44
C ARG A 2 17.02 -0.82 -30.71
N GLU A 3 17.10 -1.34 -31.93
CA GLU A 3 16.38 -2.55 -32.38
C GLU A 3 16.59 -3.73 -31.42
N PRO A 4 15.56 -4.58 -31.22
CA PRO A 4 15.74 -5.85 -30.53
C PRO A 4 16.51 -6.78 -31.48
N GLN A 5 17.80 -6.95 -31.22
CA GLN A 5 18.61 -7.95 -31.89
C GLN A 5 18.12 -9.35 -31.48
N ASN A 6 17.29 -9.94 -32.33
CA ASN A 6 16.93 -11.35 -32.30
C ASN A 6 18.17 -12.20 -32.62
N PHE A 7 19.07 -12.37 -31.65
CA PHE A 7 20.13 -13.38 -31.70
C PHE A 7 19.59 -14.72 -31.21
N CYS A 8 18.88 -15.44 -32.09
CA CYS A 8 18.79 -16.91 -32.02
C CYS A 8 18.55 -17.42 -33.45
N CYS A 9 19.13 -18.53 -33.90
CA CYS A 9 18.48 -19.83 -33.68
C CYS A 9 19.35 -21.05 -34.10
N SER A 10 20.64 -21.11 -33.79
CA SER A 10 21.39 -22.37 -33.98
C SER A 10 22.27 -22.69 -32.78
N PHE A 11 22.18 -23.95 -32.31
CA PHE A 11 23.10 -24.51 -31.32
C PHE A 11 24.56 -24.32 -31.74
N GLU A 12 24.84 -24.33 -33.04
CA GLU A 12 26.18 -24.09 -33.57
C GLU A 12 26.71 -22.70 -33.23
N GLN A 13 25.89 -21.65 -33.29
CA GLN A 13 26.31 -20.28 -32.93
C GLN A 13 26.66 -20.18 -31.44
N PHE A 14 25.85 -20.81 -30.58
CA PHE A 14 26.15 -20.93 -29.16
C PHE A 14 27.46 -21.71 -28.93
N TYR A 15 27.61 -22.85 -29.61
CA TYR A 15 28.81 -23.68 -29.51
C TYR A 15 30.06 -22.91 -29.92
N HIS A 16 30.00 -22.10 -30.98
CA HIS A 16 31.12 -21.25 -31.41
C HIS A 16 31.54 -20.21 -30.35
N THR A 17 30.62 -19.77 -29.50
CA THR A 17 30.88 -18.78 -28.43
C THR A 17 31.59 -19.40 -27.22
N ILE A 18 31.55 -20.73 -27.05
CA ILE A 18 32.22 -21.41 -25.94
C ILE A 18 33.75 -21.34 -26.13
N SER A 19 34.46 -21.01 -25.04
CA SER A 19 35.92 -20.91 -25.07
C SER A 19 36.56 -22.26 -25.47
N PRO A 20 37.67 -22.25 -26.23
CA PRO A 20 38.30 -23.47 -26.73
C PRO A 20 38.75 -24.40 -25.59
N LYS A 21 39.29 -23.86 -24.49
CA LYS A 21 39.66 -24.64 -23.29
C LYS A 21 38.51 -25.42 -22.66
N VAL A 22 37.28 -24.95 -22.83
CA VAL A 22 36.09 -25.63 -22.33
C VAL A 22 35.62 -26.68 -23.33
N LYS A 23 35.69 -26.41 -24.64
CA LYS A 23 35.33 -27.37 -25.70
C LYS A 23 36.15 -28.66 -25.61
N ASP A 24 37.45 -28.53 -25.36
CA ASP A 24 38.37 -29.67 -25.35
C ASP A 24 38.12 -30.63 -24.16
N ASN A 25 37.44 -30.15 -23.12
CA ASN A 25 37.10 -30.94 -21.93
C ASN A 25 35.67 -31.50 -21.96
N LEU A 26 34.87 -31.17 -22.97
CA LEU A 26 33.50 -31.65 -23.07
C LEU A 26 33.48 -33.06 -23.65
N THR A 27 32.96 -34.01 -22.88
CA THR A 27 32.70 -35.36 -23.40
C THR A 27 31.53 -35.34 -24.37
N HIS A 28 31.45 -36.36 -25.23
CA HIS A 28 30.35 -36.49 -26.20
C HIS A 28 28.98 -36.54 -25.52
N GLU A 29 28.88 -37.21 -24.37
CA GLU A 29 27.66 -37.28 -23.57
C GLU A 29 27.28 -35.90 -23.00
N GLN A 30 28.26 -35.13 -22.50
CA GLN A 30 28.03 -33.77 -22.01
C GLN A 30 27.55 -32.85 -23.15
N LEU A 31 28.16 -32.98 -24.33
CA LEU A 31 27.80 -32.18 -25.50
C LEU A 31 26.37 -32.50 -25.98
N GLN A 32 25.98 -33.78 -25.98
CA GLN A 32 24.61 -34.21 -26.26
C GLN A 32 23.63 -33.69 -25.20
N ALA A 33 23.97 -33.77 -23.91
CA ALA A 33 23.13 -33.25 -22.84
C ALA A 33 22.90 -31.73 -22.96
N ILE A 34 23.95 -30.98 -23.31
CA ILE A 34 23.87 -29.52 -23.54
C ILE A 34 22.99 -29.23 -24.76
N LYS A 35 23.13 -29.99 -25.86
CA LYS A 35 22.28 -29.83 -27.05
C LYS A 35 20.81 -30.07 -26.74
N ILE A 36 20.48 -31.16 -26.04
CA ILE A 36 19.11 -31.48 -25.61
C ILE A 36 18.55 -30.39 -24.68
N ALA A 37 19.36 -29.89 -23.74
CA ALA A 37 18.96 -28.80 -22.86
C ALA A 37 18.71 -27.49 -23.62
N TYR A 38 19.50 -27.19 -24.64
CA TYR A 38 19.34 -26.02 -25.50
C TYR A 38 18.05 -26.09 -26.32
N GLU A 39 17.83 -27.22 -27.01
CA GLU A 39 16.65 -27.45 -27.84
C GLU A 39 15.34 -27.46 -27.02
N SER A 40 15.35 -28.06 -25.83
CA SER A 40 14.19 -28.05 -24.91
C SER A 40 13.92 -26.67 -24.30
N THR A 41 14.93 -25.82 -24.19
CA THR A 41 14.79 -24.45 -23.66
C THR A 41 14.31 -23.48 -24.73
N ASN A 42 14.74 -23.63 -25.98
CA ASN A 42 14.32 -22.79 -27.10
C ASN A 42 12.82 -22.94 -27.45
N HIS A 43 12.19 -24.01 -26.96
CA HIS A 43 10.74 -24.22 -27.07
C HIS A 43 9.93 -23.61 -25.91
N ARG A 44 10.60 -22.96 -24.94
CA ARG A 44 9.90 -22.21 -23.89
C ARG A 44 9.39 -20.91 -24.49
N GLN A 45 8.08 -20.90 -24.72
CA GLN A 45 7.31 -19.74 -25.11
C GLN A 45 7.77 -18.50 -24.32
N PRO A 46 7.91 -17.33 -24.99
CA PRO A 46 8.29 -16.10 -24.30
C PRO A 46 7.33 -15.84 -23.15
N HIS A 47 7.87 -15.54 -21.97
CA HIS A 47 7.07 -15.10 -20.84
C HIS A 47 6.29 -13.85 -21.27
N SER A 48 4.96 -13.91 -21.21
CA SER A 48 4.10 -12.90 -21.83
C SER A 48 4.33 -11.50 -21.27
N LEU A 49 4.84 -11.38 -20.04
CA LEU A 49 5.21 -10.10 -19.43
C LEU A 49 6.44 -10.28 -18.51
N GLU A 50 7.55 -9.66 -18.90
CA GLU A 50 8.73 -9.43 -18.06
C GLU A 50 8.89 -7.92 -17.87
N MET A 51 8.45 -7.41 -16.72
CA MET A 51 8.60 -6.00 -16.37
C MET A 51 9.63 -5.88 -15.25
N LYS A 52 10.71 -5.14 -15.54
CA LYS A 52 11.76 -4.80 -14.56
C LYS A 52 11.76 -3.30 -14.38
N VAL A 53 11.48 -2.83 -13.17
CA VAL A 53 11.47 -1.40 -12.84
C VAL A 53 12.44 -1.14 -11.70
N SER A 54 13.39 -0.26 -11.92
CA SER A 54 14.23 0.32 -10.88
C SER A 54 13.66 1.67 -10.48
N LEU A 55 13.28 1.85 -9.22
CA LEU A 55 12.81 3.14 -8.71
C LEU A 55 14.01 3.92 -8.17
N PRO A 56 14.37 5.07 -8.76
CA PRO A 56 15.49 5.88 -8.29
C PRO A 56 15.05 6.77 -7.12
N ILE A 57 14.81 6.19 -5.95
CA ILE A 57 14.49 6.95 -4.73
C ILE A 57 15.82 7.33 -4.05
N PRO A 58 16.10 8.62 -3.78
CA PRO A 58 17.30 9.04 -3.06
C PRO A 58 17.35 8.36 -1.68
N GLY A 59 18.44 7.63 -1.40
CA GLY A 59 18.65 6.91 -0.14
C GLY A 59 18.08 5.49 -0.08
N LEU A 60 17.25 5.06 -1.06
CA LEU A 60 16.63 3.73 -1.09
C LEU A 60 16.63 3.16 -2.51
N ARG A 61 17.33 2.03 -2.72
CA ARG A 61 17.42 1.38 -4.05
C ARG A 61 16.44 0.20 -4.10
N PHE A 62 15.28 0.40 -4.72
CA PHE A 62 14.30 -0.67 -4.95
C PHE A 62 14.38 -1.20 -6.38
N TYR A 63 14.47 -2.53 -6.51
CA TYR A 63 14.43 -3.24 -7.78
C TYR A 63 13.21 -4.17 -7.79
N ILE A 64 12.25 -3.87 -8.65
CA ILE A 64 11.00 -4.62 -8.76
C ILE A 64 11.05 -5.45 -10.06
N VAL A 65 10.82 -6.76 -9.93
CA VAL A 65 10.71 -7.69 -11.05
C VAL A 65 9.33 -8.33 -11.03
N LEU A 66 8.55 -8.09 -12.08
CA LEU A 66 7.26 -8.71 -12.29
C LEU A 66 7.37 -9.68 -13.47
N LEU A 67 7.17 -10.96 -13.16
CA LEU A 67 7.17 -12.06 -14.12
C LEU A 67 5.76 -12.64 -14.17
N ALA A 68 5.10 -12.54 -15.32
CA ALA A 68 3.81 -13.19 -15.54
C ALA A 68 3.85 -14.03 -16.82
N GLY A 69 3.36 -15.26 -16.73
CA GLY A 69 3.37 -16.21 -17.83
C GLY A 69 2.82 -17.58 -17.43
N LYS A 70 2.67 -18.46 -18.42
CA LYS A 70 2.19 -19.83 -18.24
C LYS A 70 3.16 -20.64 -17.38
N GLU A 71 2.70 -21.07 -16.21
CA GLU A 71 3.50 -21.86 -15.26
C GLU A 71 3.72 -23.28 -15.79
N SER A 72 4.96 -23.58 -16.20
CA SER A 72 5.35 -24.86 -16.79
C SER A 72 6.11 -25.78 -15.83
N ARG A 73 6.38 -25.32 -14.59
CA ARG A 73 7.12 -26.11 -13.60
C ARG A 73 6.32 -27.33 -13.15
N ALA A 74 7.01 -28.45 -12.91
CA ALA A 74 6.40 -29.70 -12.47
C ALA A 74 5.60 -29.53 -11.17
N LYS A 75 4.39 -30.10 -11.12
CA LYS A 75 3.45 -29.99 -9.98
C LYS A 75 4.08 -30.34 -8.62
N LYS A 76 5.04 -31.27 -8.57
CA LYS A 76 5.75 -31.67 -7.33
C LYS A 76 6.57 -30.51 -6.74
N ARG A 77 7.21 -29.70 -7.58
CA ARG A 77 7.99 -28.51 -7.16
C ARG A 77 7.07 -27.36 -6.71
N LEU A 78 5.95 -27.17 -7.39
CA LEU A 78 4.95 -26.14 -7.01
C LEU A 78 4.30 -26.43 -5.64
N ARG A 79 4.05 -27.70 -5.31
CA ARG A 79 3.51 -28.09 -4.00
C ARG A 79 4.50 -27.81 -2.86
N TYR A 80 5.80 -27.98 -3.11
CA TYR A 80 6.86 -27.64 -2.16
C TYR A 80 7.01 -26.12 -1.98
N ASP A 81 6.96 -25.34 -3.06
CA ASP A 81 6.99 -23.87 -2.97
C ASP A 81 5.79 -23.31 -2.16
N LYS A 82 4.61 -23.95 -2.26
CA LYS A 82 3.43 -23.54 -1.48
C LYS A 82 3.62 -23.68 0.04
N THR A 83 4.47 -24.62 0.49
CA THR A 83 4.81 -24.78 1.91
C THR A 83 5.87 -23.79 2.40
N VAL A 84 6.71 -23.27 1.48
CA VAL A 84 7.80 -22.34 1.82
C VAL A 84 7.33 -20.88 1.86
N TYR A 85 6.32 -20.50 1.09
CA TYR A 85 5.82 -19.11 1.00
C TYR A 85 4.34 -18.97 1.42
N PRO A 86 4.02 -18.97 2.72
CA PRO A 86 2.64 -18.98 3.22
C PRO A 86 1.84 -17.71 2.87
N LEU A 87 2.50 -16.57 2.66
CA LEU A 87 1.87 -15.30 2.28
C LEU A 87 1.36 -15.28 0.84
N ARG A 88 1.80 -16.22 -0.02
CA ARG A 88 1.38 -16.33 -1.42
C ARG A 88 0.13 -17.19 -1.60
N ASN A 89 -0.43 -17.72 -0.52
CA ASN A 89 -1.69 -18.45 -0.53
C ASN A 89 -2.85 -17.46 -0.72
N PRO A 90 -3.73 -17.63 -1.72
CA PRO A 90 -4.86 -16.72 -1.96
C PRO A 90 -5.76 -16.54 -0.75
N VAL A 91 -5.90 -17.57 0.10
CA VAL A 91 -6.66 -17.49 1.34
C VAL A 91 -6.03 -16.51 2.34
N ASN A 92 -4.70 -16.51 2.44
CA ASN A 92 -3.98 -15.64 3.35
C ASN A 92 -4.00 -14.18 2.85
N ILE A 93 -3.93 -13.99 1.52
CA ILE A 93 -4.10 -12.67 0.89
C ILE A 93 -5.51 -12.12 1.17
N LEU A 94 -6.54 -12.95 0.98
CA LEU A 94 -7.94 -12.56 1.25
C LEU A 94 -8.14 -12.19 2.73
N PHE A 95 -7.57 -12.98 3.65
CA PHE A 95 -7.62 -12.72 5.08
C PHE A 95 -6.95 -11.39 5.45
N LEU A 96 -5.76 -11.12 4.89
CA LEU A 96 -5.05 -9.85 5.10
C LEU A 96 -5.82 -8.66 4.54
N LEU A 97 -6.42 -8.79 3.35
CA LEU A 97 -7.27 -7.75 2.77
C LEU A 97 -8.47 -7.43 3.68
N LEU A 98 -9.13 -8.46 4.21
CA LEU A 98 -10.25 -8.30 5.12
C LEU A 98 -9.84 -7.60 6.42
N LEU A 99 -8.68 -7.95 6.99
CA LEU A 99 -8.14 -7.25 8.16
C LEU A 99 -7.87 -5.76 7.89
N VAL A 100 -7.27 -5.44 6.74
CA VAL A 100 -7.03 -4.05 6.34
C VAL A 100 -8.34 -3.28 6.19
N ILE A 101 -9.34 -3.88 5.55
CA ILE A 101 -10.66 -3.24 5.39
C ILE A 101 -11.30 -2.97 6.75
N ILE A 102 -11.30 -3.94 7.67
CA ILE A 102 -11.84 -3.76 9.02
C ILE A 102 -11.11 -2.63 9.75
N PHE A 103 -9.78 -2.59 9.67
CA PHE A 103 -8.98 -1.55 10.28
C PHE A 103 -9.31 -0.16 9.73
N LEU A 104 -9.46 -0.03 8.41
CA LEU A 104 -9.84 1.23 7.76
C LEU A 104 -11.25 1.68 8.17
N ILE A 105 -12.23 0.77 8.21
CA ILE A 105 -13.59 1.10 8.64
C ILE A 105 -13.59 1.54 10.11
N SER A 106 -12.92 0.79 10.99
CA SER A 106 -12.85 1.12 12.42
C SER A 106 -12.16 2.45 12.68
N THR A 107 -11.05 2.73 12.01
CA THR A 107 -10.37 4.03 12.15
C THR A 107 -11.23 5.18 11.63
N PHE A 108 -11.92 4.99 10.50
CA PHE A 108 -12.83 5.99 9.95
C PHE A 108 -14.01 6.27 10.89
N THR A 109 -14.66 5.26 11.46
CA THR A 109 -15.80 5.46 12.38
C THR A 109 -15.37 6.14 13.67
N ILE A 110 -14.23 5.75 14.25
CA ILE A 110 -13.66 6.39 15.44
C ILE A 110 -13.35 7.86 15.16
N LEU A 111 -12.72 8.17 14.02
CA LEU A 111 -12.39 9.54 13.64
C LEU A 111 -13.65 10.41 13.51
N ASN A 112 -14.70 9.90 12.86
CA ASN A 112 -15.96 10.62 12.72
C ASN A 112 -16.65 10.86 14.07
N LEU A 113 -16.62 9.88 14.98
CA LEU A 113 -17.18 10.02 16.31
C LEU A 113 -16.45 11.09 17.13
N VAL A 114 -15.11 11.07 17.08
CA VAL A 114 -14.27 12.07 17.75
C VAL A 114 -14.53 13.46 17.16
N LEU A 115 -14.58 13.60 15.83
CA LEU A 115 -14.83 14.87 15.17
C LEU A 115 -16.23 15.43 15.49
N SER A 116 -17.25 14.57 15.53
CA SER A 116 -18.61 14.93 15.94
C SER A 116 -18.65 15.49 17.36
N SER A 117 -17.82 14.95 18.25
CA SER A 117 -17.73 15.40 19.65
C SER A 117 -17.17 16.83 19.77
N PHE A 118 -16.34 17.28 18.82
CA PHE A 118 -15.82 18.65 18.80
C PHE A 118 -16.83 19.70 18.28
N SER A 119 -17.86 19.28 17.55
CA SER A 119 -18.88 20.20 17.01
C SER A 119 -19.87 20.72 18.06
N CYS A 120 -19.76 20.29 19.32
CA CYS A 120 -20.65 20.66 20.42
C CYS A 120 -19.97 21.59 21.44
N ILE A 121 -19.22 22.59 20.99
CA ILE A 121 -18.85 23.70 21.86
C ILE A 121 -19.95 24.76 21.72
N PRO A 122 -20.86 24.92 22.70
CA PRO A 122 -21.84 25.99 22.64
C PRO A 122 -21.11 27.33 22.64
N SER A 123 -21.23 28.10 21.57
CA SER A 123 -20.74 29.47 21.48
C SER A 123 -21.73 30.49 22.06
N SER A 124 -22.89 30.01 22.53
CA SER A 124 -23.89 30.87 23.15
C SER A 124 -23.40 31.30 24.54
N PRO A 125 -23.45 32.60 24.85
CA PRO A 125 -23.13 33.07 26.19
C PRO A 125 -24.08 32.48 27.22
N TYR A 126 -23.57 32.28 28.44
CA TYR A 126 -24.39 31.81 29.56
C TYR A 126 -24.87 33.02 30.35
N PRO A 127 -26.19 33.17 30.57
CA PRO A 127 -26.68 34.33 31.29
C PRO A 127 -26.32 34.23 32.78
N THR A 128 -25.79 35.30 33.37
CA THR A 128 -25.54 35.38 34.82
C THR A 128 -26.17 36.63 35.42
N SER A 129 -26.50 36.56 36.72
CA SER A 129 -27.11 37.66 37.44
C SER A 129 -26.04 38.56 38.05
N ILE A 130 -26.17 39.88 37.84
CA ILE A 130 -25.24 40.87 38.39
C ILE A 130 -25.61 41.17 39.86
N PRO A 131 -24.74 40.86 40.85
CA PRO A 131 -25.10 40.94 42.26
C PRO A 131 -25.13 42.36 42.84
N TRP A 132 -24.61 43.37 42.14
CA TRP A 132 -24.58 44.77 42.62
C TRP A 132 -25.65 45.67 41.99
N ILE A 133 -26.43 45.19 41.02
CA ILE A 133 -27.52 45.95 40.37
C ILE A 133 -28.85 45.38 40.86
N ASN A 134 -29.47 46.12 41.78
CA ASN A 134 -30.61 45.62 42.56
C ASN A 134 -31.93 46.29 42.17
N ASN A 135 -31.93 47.10 41.10
CA ASN A 135 -33.11 47.79 40.60
C ASN A 135 -33.18 47.75 39.07
N GLN A 136 -34.41 47.75 38.55
CA GLN A 136 -34.70 47.61 37.12
C GLN A 136 -34.17 48.79 36.30
N SER A 137 -34.33 50.01 36.80
CA SER A 137 -33.90 51.23 36.09
C SER A 137 -32.39 51.26 35.81
N ASP A 138 -31.57 50.82 36.76
CA ASP A 138 -30.11 50.75 36.59
C ASP A 138 -29.71 49.63 35.65
N CYS A 139 -30.42 48.50 35.68
CA CYS A 139 -30.19 47.38 34.77
C CYS A 139 -30.47 47.78 33.31
N GLU A 140 -31.64 48.34 33.04
CA GLU A 140 -32.07 48.73 31.69
C GLU A 140 -31.23 49.89 31.15
N ARG A 141 -30.78 50.81 32.01
CA ARG A 141 -29.83 51.88 31.64
C ARG A 141 -28.50 51.34 31.10
N THR A 142 -28.12 50.12 31.49
CA THR A 142 -26.93 49.44 30.98
C THR A 142 -27.19 48.53 29.79
N ASN A 143 -28.38 48.61 29.17
CA ASN A 143 -28.81 47.80 28.03
C ASN A 143 -28.82 46.29 28.34
N ARG A 144 -29.20 45.93 29.58
CA ARG A 144 -29.31 44.55 30.09
C ARG A 144 -30.76 44.18 30.39
N ASN A 145 -31.01 42.88 30.55
CA ASN A 145 -32.36 42.37 30.77
C ASN A 145 -32.67 42.24 32.26
N TRP A 146 -33.79 42.84 32.70
CA TRP A 146 -34.32 42.62 34.05
C TRP A 146 -35.33 41.48 34.03
N TYR A 147 -35.08 40.43 34.82
CA TYR A 147 -35.97 39.28 34.92
C TYR A 147 -35.85 38.63 36.31
N ASP A 148 -36.98 38.22 36.88
CA ASP A 148 -37.07 37.57 38.20
C ASP A 148 -36.42 38.38 39.35
N GLY A 149 -36.61 39.71 39.33
CA GLY A 149 -36.07 40.60 40.35
C GLY A 149 -34.54 40.73 40.34
N LYS A 150 -33.88 40.31 39.26
CA LYS A 150 -32.43 40.37 39.06
C LYS A 150 -32.07 40.95 37.70
N CYS A 151 -30.89 41.56 37.62
CA CYS A 151 -30.32 42.02 36.37
C CYS A 151 -29.47 40.91 35.73
N TRP A 152 -29.73 40.56 34.48
CA TRP A 152 -29.04 39.50 33.74
C TRP A 152 -28.19 40.06 32.62
N ASP A 153 -26.94 39.60 32.53
CA ASP A 153 -26.09 39.79 31.35
C ASP A 153 -25.91 38.45 30.61
N ALA A 154 -25.47 38.53 29.35
CA ALA A 154 -25.15 37.37 28.51
C ALA A 154 -23.83 37.63 27.78
N GLU A 155 -22.84 38.18 28.47
CA GLU A 155 -21.53 38.51 27.90
C GLU A 155 -20.47 37.45 28.25
N HIS A 156 -20.81 36.48 29.12
CA HIS A 156 -19.87 35.48 29.59
C HIS A 156 -19.77 34.27 28.67
N ASN A 157 -18.53 33.97 28.27
CA ASN A 157 -18.21 32.80 27.47
C ASN A 157 -18.14 31.57 28.41
N PRO A 158 -18.74 30.42 28.07
CA PRO A 158 -18.59 29.19 28.86
C PRO A 158 -17.16 28.73 29.12
N THR A 159 -16.21 29.23 28.34
CA THR A 159 -14.80 28.82 28.39
C THR A 159 -13.91 29.75 29.21
N PHE A 160 -14.42 30.87 29.75
CA PHE A 160 -13.69 31.77 30.64
C PHE A 160 -14.60 32.63 31.54
#